data_AF-A0A533XQQ0-F1
#
_entry.id   AF-A0A533XQQ0-F1
#
_cell.length_a   1.000
_cell.length_b   1.000
_cell.length_c   1.000
_cell.angle_alpha   90.00
_cell.angle_beta   90.00
_cell.angle_gamma   90.00
#
_symmetry.space_group_name_H-M   'P 1'
#
loop_
_entity.id
_entity.type
_entity.pdbx_description
1 polymer ?
#
loop_
_entity_poly.entity_id
_entity_poly.type
_entity_poly.pdbx_seq_one_letter_code
_entity_poly.pdbx_strand_id
1 'polypeptide(L)' 'MFQEEKTFNLRFTLEAIFPDDYDGDQDGQIWVKEWEQRLKPELLKMVFDHLRQHPAWKVHIRNRGASSQDEIEIAMVKKF' A
#
# COMPACT_ATOMS: atom_id res chain seq x y z
N MET A 1 22.27 -21.97 -1.78
CA MET A 1 20.94 -21.98 -1.14
C MET A 1 19.92 -21.85 -2.26
N PHE A 2 18.92 -22.74 -2.31
CA PHE A 2 17.84 -22.65 -3.30
C PHE A 2 16.74 -21.73 -2.75
N GLN A 3 16.20 -20.85 -3.57
CA GLN A 3 15.16 -19.89 -3.18
C GLN A 3 14.09 -19.87 -4.27
N GLU A 4 12.84 -19.99 -3.85
CA GLU A 4 11.65 -19.83 -4.70
C GLU A 4 10.94 -18.53 -4.31
N GLU A 5 10.44 -17.80 -5.31
CA GLU A 5 9.68 -16.56 -5.12
C GLU A 5 8.35 -16.68 -5.88
N LYS A 6 7.28 -16.17 -5.27
CA LYS A 6 5.97 -16.02 -5.90
C LYS A 6 5.39 -14.66 -5.53
N THR A 7 4.92 -13.94 -6.54
CA THR A 7 4.34 -12.61 -6.39
C THR A 7 2.86 -12.63 -6.73
N PHE A 8 2.08 -11.84 -6.01
CA PHE A 8 0.70 -11.48 -6.34
C PHE A 8 0.51 -9.98 -6.12
N ASN A 9 -0.49 -9.39 -6.77
CA ASN A 9 -0.78 -7.97 -6.66
C ASN A 9 -2.10 -7.75 -5.91
N LEU A 10 -2.07 -6.90 -4.88
CA LEU A 10 -3.24 -6.31 -4.26
C LEU A 10 -3.23 -4.81 -4.60
N ARG A 11 -4.29 -4.31 -5.22
CA ARG A 11 -4.35 -2.93 -5.71
C ARG A 11 -5.63 -2.25 -5.23
N PHE A 12 -5.49 -1.00 -4.80
CA PHE A 12 -6.61 -0.10 -4.54
C PHE A 12 -6.72 0.88 -5.71
N THR A 13 -7.94 1.10 -6.17
CA THR A 13 -8.28 2.18 -7.11
C THR A 13 -9.16 3.15 -6.37
N LEU A 14 -8.79 4.43 -6.38
CA LEU A 14 -9.58 5.48 -5.75
C LEU A 14 -10.26 6.30 -6.84
N GLU A 15 -11.54 6.55 -6.64
CA GLU A 15 -12.38 7.33 -7.55
C GLU A 15 -13.13 8.38 -6.72
N ALA A 16 -13.18 9.60 -7.26
CA ALA A 16 -14.00 10.68 -6.74
C ALA A 16 -14.97 11.13 -7.85
N ILE A 17 -16.26 11.24 -7.50
CA ILE A 17 -17.31 11.64 -8.43
C ILE A 17 -17.68 13.08 -8.12
N PHE A 18 -17.63 13.93 -9.15
CA PHE A 18 -17.95 15.34 -9.04
C PHE A 18 -19.23 15.66 -9.84
N PRO A 19 -19.98 16.71 -9.44
CA PRO A 19 -21.06 17.25 -10.25
C PRO A 19 -20.61 17.71 -11.64
N ASP A 20 -21.55 17.78 -12.59
CA ASP A 20 -21.27 18.18 -13.98
C ASP A 20 -20.73 19.61 -14.12
N ASP A 21 -20.99 20.47 -13.13
CA ASP A 21 -20.55 21.87 -13.05
C ASP A 21 -19.24 22.05 -12.26
N TYR A 22 -18.47 20.97 -12.05
CA TYR A 22 -17.20 21.02 -11.33
C TYR A 22 -16.06 21.61 -12.18
N ASP A 23 -15.56 22.78 -11.76
CA ASP A 23 -14.48 23.52 -12.45
C ASP A 23 -13.05 23.02 -12.15
N GLY A 24 -12.87 21.86 -11.50
CA GLY A 24 -11.55 21.23 -11.35
C GLY A 24 -10.71 21.69 -10.15
N ASP A 25 -10.81 22.96 -9.75
CA ASP A 25 -9.91 23.59 -8.75
C ASP A 25 -10.45 23.61 -7.30
N GLN A 26 -11.68 23.14 -7.07
CA GLN A 26 -12.35 23.34 -5.77
C GLN A 26 -12.01 22.27 -4.71
N ASP A 27 -11.56 21.07 -5.09
CA ASP A 27 -11.34 19.98 -4.12
C ASP A 27 -9.93 19.95 -3.51
N GLY A 28 -8.96 20.67 -4.07
CA GLY A 28 -7.57 20.65 -3.60
C GLY A 28 -6.97 19.25 -3.43
N GLN A 29 -7.45 18.25 -4.19
CA GLN A 29 -7.15 16.82 -4.05
C GLN A 29 -7.41 16.26 -2.64
N ILE A 30 -8.43 16.76 -1.93
CA ILE A 30 -8.74 16.34 -0.54
C ILE A 30 -8.89 14.83 -0.41
N TRP A 31 -9.57 14.16 -1.36
CA TRP A 31 -9.75 12.70 -1.33
C TRP A 31 -8.42 11.93 -1.44
N VAL A 32 -7.50 12.39 -2.31
CA VAL A 32 -6.15 11.82 -2.41
C VAL A 32 -5.36 12.08 -1.13
N LYS A 33 -5.46 13.29 -0.57
CA LYS A 33 -4.78 13.66 0.68
C LYS A 33 -5.27 12.82 1.86
N GLU A 34 -6.59 12.60 1.97
CA GLU A 34 -7.17 11.74 3.01
C GLU A 34 -6.63 10.32 2.89
N TRP A 35 -6.60 9.78 1.67
CA TRP A 35 -5.99 8.48 1.42
C TRP A 35 -4.52 8.43 1.85
N GLU A 36 -3.71 9.36 1.38
CA GLU A 36 -2.26 9.40 1.62
C GLU A 36 -1.92 9.64 3.09
N GLN A 37 -2.67 10.48 3.79
CA GLN A 37 -2.34 10.93 5.14
C GLN A 37 -2.99 10.10 6.25
N ARG A 38 -4.11 9.41 5.95
CA ARG A 38 -4.88 8.69 6.96
C ARG A 38 -5.08 7.22 6.60
N LEU A 39 -5.78 6.92 5.51
CA LEU A 39 -6.20 5.56 5.20
C LEU A 39 -5.01 4.64 4.89
N LYS A 40 -4.09 5.07 4.02
CA LYS A 40 -2.91 4.27 3.62
C LYS A 40 -2.01 3.96 4.82
N PRO A 41 -1.59 4.92 5.67
CA PRO A 41 -0.79 4.62 6.86
C PRO A 41 -1.47 3.66 7.84
N GLU A 42 -2.77 3.84 8.11
CA GLU A 42 -3.53 2.97 9.03
C GLU A 42 -3.66 1.54 8.49
N LEU A 43 -3.96 1.38 7.19
CA LEU A 43 -4.01 0.07 6.53
C LEU A 43 -2.66 -0.65 6.57
N LEU A 44 -1.57 0.04 6.24
CA LEU A 44 -0.23 -0.53 6.33
C LEU A 44 0.09 -0.99 7.75
N LYS A 45 -0.23 -0.16 8.74
CA LYS A 45 -0.04 -0.53 10.16
C LYS A 45 -0.78 -1.82 10.49
N MET A 46 -2.06 -1.94 10.14
CA MET A 46 -2.85 -3.15 10.39
C MET A 46 -2.29 -4.38 9.69
N VAL A 47 -1.85 -4.25 8.42
CA VAL A 47 -1.21 -5.36 7.69
C VAL A 47 0.07 -5.80 8.40
N PHE A 48 0.97 -4.88 8.73
CA PHE A 48 2.22 -5.23 9.41
C PHE A 48 1.98 -5.80 10.81
N ASP A 49 1.04 -5.26 11.57
CA ASP A 49 0.69 -5.77 12.90
C ASP A 49 0.11 -7.18 12.84
N HIS A 50 -0.70 -7.49 11.82
CA HIS A 50 -1.18 -8.85 11.61
C HIS A 50 -0.06 -9.79 11.16
N LEU A 51 0.75 -9.41 10.18
CA LEU A 51 1.84 -10.26 9.67
C LEU A 51 2.89 -10.58 10.73
N ARG A 52 3.17 -9.66 11.66
CA ARG A 52 4.09 -9.87 12.79
C ARG A 52 3.61 -10.96 13.77
N GLN A 53 2.33 -11.31 13.77
CA GLN A 53 1.79 -12.41 14.60
C GLN A 53 2.23 -13.79 14.07
N HIS A 54 2.89 -13.86 12.91
CA HIS A 54 3.39 -15.08 12.29
C HIS A 54 4.93 -15.14 12.29
N PRO A 55 5.58 -15.48 13.41
CA PRO A 55 7.04 -15.34 13.59
C PRO A 55 7.90 -16.22 12.68
N ALA A 56 7.31 -17.23 12.03
CA ALA A 56 7.99 -18.03 11.01
C ALA A 56 8.35 -17.21 9.74
N TRP A 57 7.74 -16.04 9.56
CA TRP A 57 7.95 -15.16 8.42
C TRP A 57 8.65 -13.87 8.84
N LYS A 58 9.73 -13.51 8.14
CA LYS A 58 10.36 -12.19 8.23
C LYS A 58 9.71 -11.25 7.20
N VAL A 59 9.07 -10.20 7.68
CA VAL A 59 8.34 -9.20 6.87
C VAL A 59 9.16 -7.92 6.73
N HIS A 60 9.23 -7.34 5.53
CA HIS A 60 9.93 -6.07 5.27
C HIS A 60 9.38 -5.39 4.00
N ILE A 61 9.62 -4.08 3.87
CA ILE A 61 9.33 -3.34 2.63
C ILE A 61 10.47 -3.58 1.63
N ARG A 62 10.13 -3.84 0.36
CA ARG A 62 11.08 -4.11 -0.74
C ARG A 62 10.73 -3.30 -2.00
N ASN A 63 10.70 -1.98 -1.91
CA ASN A 63 10.46 -1.15 -3.09
C ASN A 63 11.66 -1.19 -4.05
N ARG A 64 11.43 -1.60 -5.31
CA ARG A 64 12.49 -1.76 -6.32
C ARG A 64 12.72 -0.48 -7.13
N GLY A 65 12.98 0.63 -6.43
CA GLY A 65 13.19 1.95 -7.04
C GLY A 65 11.92 2.78 -7.24
N ALA A 66 10.73 2.22 -6.96
CA ALA A 66 9.47 2.96 -6.93
C ALA A 66 9.33 3.79 -5.65
N SER A 67 8.74 4.98 -5.76
CA SER A 67 8.38 5.79 -4.60
C SER A 67 7.39 5.03 -3.72
N SER A 68 7.51 5.18 -2.39
CA SER A 68 6.50 4.66 -1.44
C SER A 68 5.12 5.33 -1.59
N GLN A 69 5.04 6.40 -2.37
CA GLN A 69 3.77 6.99 -2.79
C GLN A 69 3.11 6.17 -3.91
N ASP A 70 3.91 5.57 -4.79
CA ASP A 70 3.44 4.84 -5.98
C ASP A 70 3.28 3.34 -5.71
N GLU A 71 4.20 2.74 -4.95
CA GLU A 71 4.22 1.31 -4.67
C GLU A 71 4.76 1.03 -3.27
N ILE A 72 4.15 0.06 -2.58
CA ILE A 72 4.69 -0.50 -1.33
C ILE A 72 4.70 -2.01 -1.48
N GLU A 73 5.86 -2.56 -1.80
CA GLU A 73 6.04 -4.01 -1.87
C GLU A 73 6.29 -4.57 -0.46
N ILE A 74 5.36 -5.35 0.08
CA ILE A 74 5.53 -6.05 1.36
C ILE A 74 6.08 -7.45 1.09
N ALA A 75 7.38 -7.63 1.30
CA ALA A 75 8.07 -8.91 1.09
C ALA A 75 8.11 -9.74 2.38
N MET A 76 7.86 -11.04 2.23
CA MET A 76 7.88 -12.01 3.33
C MET A 76 8.84 -13.16 3.01
N VAL A 77 9.70 -13.51 3.95
CA VAL A 77 10.69 -14.60 3.80
C VAL A 77 10.54 -15.59 4.95
N LYS A 78 10.36 -16.86 4.62
CA LYS A 78 10.43 -17.98 5.57
C LYS A 78 11.66 -18.81 5.28
N LYS A 79 12.38 -19.19 6.35
CA LYS A 79 13.47 -20.16 6.27
C LYS A 79 12.91 -21.52 6.72
N PHE A 80 13.25 -22.57 5.98
CA PHE A 80 12.91 -23.96 6.31
C PHE A 80 14.10 -24.63 6.99
#